data_AF-A0A8S8XG53-F1
#
_entry.id   AF-A0A8S8XG53-F1
#
_cell.length_a   1.000
_cell.length_b   1.000
_cell.length_c   1.000
_cell.angle_alpha   90.00
_cell.angle_beta   90.00
_cell.angle_gamma   90.00
#
_symmetry.space_group_name_H-M   'P 1'
#
loop_
_entity.id
_entity.type
_entity.pdbx_description
1 polymer ?
#
loop_
_entity_poly.entity_id
_entity_poly.type
_entity_poly.pdbx_seq_one_letter_code
_entity_poly.pdbx_strand_id
1 'polypeptide(L)'
;MQSKLEYRNNRLKHNKITFNQQPIMGFIQEWFGFNGWKELSARGSIVATIFYRVFFAVGLGVAIIAYSFISGGEDPSLLYIAIVGIVWFLIYQFLINLIFVNGSRYS
;
A
#
# COMPACT_ATOMS: atom_id res chain seq x y z
N MET A 1 -21.76 -32.17 38.29
CA MET A 1 -20.29 -32.01 38.14
C MET A 1 -19.83 -32.00 36.68
N GLN A 2 -20.31 -32.92 35.84
CA GLN A 2 -20.01 -33.00 34.39
C GLN A 2 -20.22 -31.67 33.63
N SER A 3 -21.35 -30.99 33.83
CA SER A 3 -21.66 -29.72 33.12
C SER A 3 -20.65 -28.59 33.35
N LYS A 4 -20.01 -28.55 34.53
CA LYS A 4 -19.00 -27.52 34.84
C LYS A 4 -17.67 -27.77 34.14
N LEU A 5 -17.34 -29.04 33.88
CA LEU A 5 -16.13 -29.42 33.15
C LEU A 5 -16.29 -29.16 31.64
N GLU A 6 -17.46 -29.47 31.11
CA GLU A 6 -17.80 -29.20 29.70
C GLU A 6 -17.81 -27.70 29.40
N TYR A 7 -18.41 -26.89 30.28
CA TYR A 7 -18.37 -25.43 30.17
C TYR A 7 -16.95 -24.87 30.17
N ARG A 8 -16.07 -25.41 31.04
CA ARG A 8 -14.68 -24.98 31.12
C ARG A 8 -13.90 -25.33 29.85
N ASN A 9 -14.10 -26.53 29.31
CA ASN A 9 -13.44 -26.95 28.06
C ASN A 9 -13.91 -26.13 26.87
N ASN A 10 -15.20 -25.83 26.77
CA ASN A 10 -15.74 -24.99 25.68
C ASN A 10 -15.20 -23.56 25.74
N ARG A 11 -15.08 -22.99 26.95
CA ARG A 11 -14.42 -21.68 27.17
C ARG A 11 -12.95 -21.69 26.75
N LEU A 12 -12.19 -22.74 27.11
CA LEU A 12 -10.79 -22.85 26.75
C LEU A 12 -10.59 -23.04 25.25
N LYS A 13 -11.43 -23.85 24.61
CA LYS A 13 -11.41 -24.05 23.15
C LYS A 13 -11.74 -22.76 22.41
N HIS A 14 -12.73 -22.00 22.90
CA HIS A 14 -13.10 -20.73 22.31
C HIS A 14 -11.98 -19.68 22.43
N ASN A 15 -11.35 -19.56 23.61
CA ASN A 15 -10.22 -18.63 23.82
C ASN A 15 -8.99 -19.00 22.97
N LYS A 16 -8.75 -20.30 22.74
CA LYS A 16 -7.67 -20.76 21.87
C LYS A 16 -7.90 -20.39 20.41
N ILE A 17 -9.15 -20.43 19.95
CA ILE A 17 -9.52 -20.06 18.58
C ILE A 17 -9.39 -18.55 18.37
N THR A 18 -9.81 -17.73 19.34
CA THR A 18 -9.72 -16.26 19.24
C THR A 18 -8.29 -15.74 19.38
N PHE A 19 -7.44 -16.36 20.21
CA PHE A 19 -6.03 -15.95 20.36
C PHE A 19 -5.20 -16.22 19.10
N ASN A 20 -5.51 -17.30 18.37
CA ASN A 20 -4.85 -17.63 17.09
C ASN A 20 -5.41 -16.83 15.90
N GLN A 21 -6.41 -15.99 16.11
CA GLN A 21 -6.87 -15.00 15.13
C GLN A 21 -6.18 -13.66 15.37
N GLN A 22 -4.85 -13.65 15.36
CA GLN A 22 -4.13 -12.47 14.94
C GLN A 22 -4.41 -12.36 13.44
N PRO A 23 -5.12 -11.34 12.94
CA PRO A 23 -5.16 -11.11 11.51
C PRO A 23 -3.73 -10.74 11.12
N ILE A 24 -2.98 -11.74 10.66
CA ILE A 24 -1.73 -11.52 9.93
C ILE A 24 -2.18 -10.91 8.61
N MET A 25 -2.60 -9.65 8.62
CA MET A 25 -2.60 -8.85 7.40
C MET A 25 -1.16 -8.91 6.93
N GLY A 26 -0.95 -9.66 5.85
CA GLY A 26 0.39 -10.03 5.41
C GLY A 26 1.19 -8.76 5.24
N PHE A 27 2.44 -8.76 5.68
CA PHE A 27 3.33 -7.60 5.59
C PHE A 27 3.29 -6.95 4.20
N ILE A 28 3.16 -7.75 3.13
CA ILE A 28 3.01 -7.28 1.75
C ILE A 28 1.67 -6.55 1.51
N GLN A 29 0.57 -6.99 2.13
CA GLN A 29 -0.71 -6.29 2.09
C GLN A 29 -0.70 -5.01 2.95
N GLU A 30 0.01 -4.98 4.06
CA GLU A 30 0.18 -3.75 4.85
C GLU A 30 1.04 -2.73 4.09
N TRP A 31 2.08 -3.18 3.38
CA TRP A 31 3.12 -2.34 2.76
C TRP A 31 2.90 -2.02 1.27
N PHE A 32 2.22 -2.88 0.51
CA PHE A 32 1.81 -2.64 -0.89
C PHE A 32 0.28 -2.56 -1.07
N GLY A 33 -0.49 -2.74 0.00
CA GLY A 33 -1.94 -2.84 -0.13
C GLY A 33 -2.64 -1.50 -0.22
N PHE A 34 -3.80 -1.58 -0.85
CA PHE A 34 -4.80 -0.55 -1.10
C PHE A 34 -5.26 0.26 0.12
N ASN A 35 -4.69 0.07 1.31
CA ASN A 35 -5.06 0.77 2.55
C ASN A 35 -4.79 2.27 2.43
N GLY A 36 -3.65 2.71 1.88
CA GLY A 36 -3.41 4.13 1.68
C GLY A 36 -4.41 4.79 0.71
N TRP A 37 -4.85 4.08 -0.33
CA TRP A 37 -5.89 4.55 -1.25
C TRP A 37 -7.28 4.56 -0.61
N LYS A 38 -7.57 3.56 0.22
CA LYS A 38 -8.83 3.43 0.95
C LYS A 38 -8.95 4.53 2.01
N GLU A 39 -7.84 4.89 2.64
CA GLU A 39 -7.75 5.98 3.60
C GLU A 39 -7.83 7.36 2.93
N LEU A 40 -7.22 7.52 1.75
CA LEU A 40 -7.43 8.68 0.87
C LEU A 40 -8.91 8.87 0.50
N SER A 41 -9.56 7.79 0.07
CA SER A 41 -11.00 7.80 -0.25
C SER A 41 -11.86 8.06 1.00
N ALA A 42 -11.47 7.53 2.16
CA ALA A 42 -12.21 7.72 3.41
C ALA A 42 -12.08 9.14 3.97
N ARG A 43 -10.93 9.79 3.79
CA ARG A 43 -10.69 11.19 4.20
C ARG A 43 -11.47 12.21 3.36
N GLY A 44 -12.10 11.82 2.26
CA GLY A 44 -12.93 12.69 1.42
C GLY A 44 -12.21 13.87 0.77
N SER A 45 -10.87 13.93 0.85
CA SER A 45 -10.09 15.06 0.35
C SER A 45 -9.84 14.91 -1.15
N ILE A 46 -10.71 15.54 -1.93
CA ILE A 46 -10.54 15.74 -3.38
C ILE A 46 -9.22 16.45 -3.69
N VAL A 47 -8.81 17.41 -2.85
CA VAL A 47 -7.55 18.14 -3.02
C VAL A 47 -6.35 17.19 -2.91
N ALA A 48 -6.33 16.32 -1.90
CA ALA A 48 -5.28 15.32 -1.77
C ALA A 48 -5.25 14.39 -2.99
N THR A 49 -6.42 13.89 -3.40
CA THR A 49 -6.52 12.99 -4.56
C THR A 49 -5.99 13.62 -5.85
N ILE A 50 -6.32 14.90 -6.10
CA ILE A 50 -5.83 15.64 -7.27
C ILE A 50 -4.31 15.87 -7.16
N PHE A 51 -3.81 16.35 -6.02
CA PHE A 51 -2.38 16.57 -5.81
C PHE A 51 -1.56 15.32 -6.08
N TYR A 52 -2.00 14.18 -5.53
CA TYR A 52 -1.31 12.90 -5.74
C TYR A 52 -1.32 12.48 -7.20
N ARG A 53 -2.45 12.59 -7.90
CA ARG A 53 -2.52 12.25 -9.34
C ARG A 53 -1.62 13.13 -10.20
N VAL A 54 -1.57 14.44 -9.92
CA VAL A 54 -0.69 15.37 -10.63
C VAL A 54 0.78 15.06 -10.34
N PHE A 55 1.13 14.82 -9.07
CA PHE A 55 2.51 14.49 -8.69
C PHE A 55 3.00 13.20 -9.33
N PHE A 56 2.13 12.19 -9.45
CA PHE A 56 2.45 10.96 -10.16
C PHE A 56 2.80 11.20 -11.63
N ALA A 57 1.96 11.97 -12.34
CA ALA A 57 2.14 12.26 -13.76
C ALA A 57 3.41 13.10 -14.02
N VAL A 58 3.63 14.12 -13.18
CA VAL A 58 4.84 14.96 -13.25
C VAL A 58 6.09 14.13 -12.98
N GLY A 59 6.09 13.32 -11.92
CA GLY A 59 7.23 12.46 -11.59
C GLY A 59 7.56 11.44 -12.69
N LEU A 60 6.53 10.85 -13.32
CA LEU A 60 6.73 9.95 -14.46
C LEU A 60 7.33 10.68 -15.67
N GLY A 61 6.82 11.88 -15.99
CA GLY A 61 7.36 12.71 -17.07
C GLY A 61 8.83 13.06 -16.83
N VAL A 62 9.19 13.43 -15.60
CA VAL A 62 10.58 13.70 -15.20
C VAL A 62 11.44 12.44 -15.33
N ALA A 63 10.95 11.27 -14.91
CA ALA A 63 11.69 10.01 -15.02
C ALA A 63 11.99 9.63 -16.48
N ILE A 64 11.02 9.82 -17.38
CA ILE A 64 11.20 9.56 -18.81
C ILE A 64 12.19 10.56 -19.43
N ILE A 65 12.06 11.85 -19.11
CA ILE A 65 12.96 12.90 -19.61
C ILE A 65 14.39 12.71 -19.10
N ALA A 66 14.55 12.33 -17.82
CA ALA A 66 15.85 12.09 -17.22
C ALA A 66 16.64 10.98 -17.94
N TYR A 67 15.95 9.97 -18.49
CA TYR A 67 16.61 8.96 -19.32
C TYR A 67 17.27 9.57 -20.55
N SER A 68 16.54 10.41 -21.31
CA SER A 68 17.07 11.04 -22.52
C SER A 68 18.31 11.90 -22.24
N PHE A 69 18.43 12.49 -21.05
CA PHE A 69 19.63 13.23 -20.64
C PHE A 69 20.82 12.31 -20.33
N ILE A 70 20.57 11.12 -19.75
CA ILE A 70 21.63 10.17 -19.36
C ILE A 70 22.09 9.31 -20.56
N SER A 71 21.18 8.98 -21.48
CA SER A 71 21.45 8.16 -22.67
C SER A 71 22.12 8.94 -23.81
N GLY A 72 22.42 10.22 -23.64
CA GLY A 72 23.04 11.04 -24.69
C GLY A 72 22.09 11.42 -25.82
N GLY A 73 20.78 11.45 -25.56
CA GLY A 73 19.77 11.85 -26.53
C GLY A 73 19.19 10.72 -27.37
N GLU A 74 19.45 9.45 -27.03
CA GLU A 74 18.73 8.32 -27.63
C GLU A 74 17.25 8.32 -27.22
N ASP A 75 16.38 8.11 -28.22
CA ASP A 75 14.94 8.05 -28.01
C ASP A 75 14.59 6.86 -27.10
N PRO A 76 13.81 7.09 -26.02
CA PRO A 76 13.39 6.01 -25.14
C PRO A 76 12.55 5.00 -25.91
N SER A 77 13.04 3.75 -25.97
CA SER A 77 12.28 2.65 -26.56
C SER A 77 10.96 2.43 -25.80
N LEU A 78 9.93 1.95 -26.49
CA LEU A 78 8.64 1.63 -25.88
C LEU A 78 8.78 0.68 -24.68
N LEU A 79 9.72 -0.28 -24.79
CA LEU A 79 10.03 -1.25 -23.75
C LEU A 79 10.63 -0.56 -22.52
N TYR A 80 11.53 0.40 -22.72
CA TYR A 80 12.10 1.21 -21.64
C TYR A 80 11.01 2.02 -20.91
N ILE A 81 10.15 2.71 -21.66
CA ILE A 81 9.04 3.50 -21.10
C ILE A 81 8.10 2.59 -20.28
N ALA A 82 7.81 1.38 -20.79
CA ALA A 82 6.98 0.42 -20.08
C ALA A 82 7.62 -0.04 -18.76
N ILE A 83 8.92 -0.38 -18.77
CA ILE A 83 9.65 -0.78 -17.55
C ILE A 83 9.68 0.38 -16.55
N VAL A 84 10.08 1.58 -16.97
CA VAL A 84 10.13 2.75 -16.10
C VAL A 84 8.74 3.08 -15.54
N GLY A 85 7.70 3.01 -16.36
CA GLY A 85 6.33 3.21 -15.93
C GLY A 85 5.90 2.21 -14.84
N ILE A 86 6.22 0.92 -15.02
CA ILE A 86 5.90 -0.13 -14.03
C ILE A 86 6.71 0.08 -12.74
N VAL A 87 8.02 0.32 -12.84
CA VAL A 87 8.89 0.53 -11.67
C VAL A 87 8.47 1.80 -10.91
N TRP A 88 8.25 2.90 -11.63
CA TRP A 88 7.76 4.16 -11.06
C TRP A 88 6.41 3.98 -10.38
N PHE A 89 5.48 3.26 -11.01
CA PHE A 89 4.19 2.93 -10.42
C PHE A 89 4.36 2.17 -9.10
N LEU A 90 5.20 1.13 -9.05
CA LEU A 90 5.43 0.37 -7.82
C LEU A 90 6.05 1.20 -6.70
N ILE A 91 7.04 2.05 -7.01
CA ILE A 91 7.65 2.98 -6.05
C ILE A 91 6.61 3.98 -5.55
N TYR A 92 5.81 4.54 -6.44
CA TYR A 92 4.77 5.50 -6.08
C TYR A 92 3.70 4.87 -5.19
N GLN A 93 3.26 3.66 -5.51
CA GLN A 93 2.33 2.88 -4.68
C GLN A 93 2.89 2.69 -3.27
N PHE A 94 4.17 2.33 -3.17
CA PHE A 94 4.87 2.17 -1.90
C PHE A 94 4.96 3.48 -1.10
N LEU A 95 5.32 4.60 -1.74
CA LEU A 95 5.42 5.91 -1.08
C LEU A 95 4.08 6.41 -0.53
N ILE A 96 3.01 6.32 -1.32
CA ILE A 96 1.67 6.68 -0.86
C ILE A 96 1.27 5.80 0.31
N ASN A 97 1.50 4.50 0.19
CA ASN A 97 1.13 3.60 1.26
C ASN A 97 1.93 3.87 2.56
N LEU A 98 3.21 4.23 2.46
CA LEU A 98 4.00 4.68 3.61
C LEU A 98 3.45 5.96 4.27
N ILE A 99 3.04 6.95 3.47
CA ILE A 99 2.50 8.22 3.97
C ILE A 99 1.21 7.98 4.76
N PHE A 100 0.32 7.12 4.27
CA PHE A 100 -0.97 6.86 4.92
C PHE A 100 -0.85 5.88 6.09
N VAL A 101 -0.09 4.78 5.94
CA VAL A 101 0.09 3.78 7.01
C VAL A 101 0.86 4.35 8.20
N ASN A 102 1.88 5.18 7.97
CA ASN A 102 2.58 5.84 9.08
C ASN A 102 1.88 7.13 9.52
N GLY A 103 1.22 7.85 8.62
CA GLY A 103 0.48 9.08 8.96
C GLY A 103 -0.76 8.83 9.82
N SER A 104 -1.43 7.69 9.67
CA SER A 104 -2.61 7.33 10.47
C SER A 104 -2.27 6.94 11.91
N ARG A 105 -1.01 6.60 12.21
CA ARG A 105 -0.55 6.27 13.56
C ARG A 105 -0.34 7.48 14.47
N TYR A 106 -0.31 8.69 13.92
CA TYR A 106 -0.03 9.93 14.65
C TYR A 106 -1.19 10.94 14.63
N SER A 107 -2.35 10.58 14.08
CA SER A 107 -3.59 11.40 14.10
C SER A 107 -4.66 10.75 14.95
#